data_AF-A0A0B4HY77-F1
#
_entry.id   AF-A0A0B4HY77-F1
#
_cell.length_a   1.000
_cell.length_b   1.000
_cell.length_c   1.000
_cell.angle_alpha   90.00
_cell.angle_beta   90.00
_cell.angle_gamma   90.00
#
_symmetry.space_group_name_H-M   'P 1'
#
loop_
_entity.id
_entity.type
_entity.pdbx_description
1 polymer ?
#
loop_
_entity_poly.entity_id
_entity_poly.type
_entity_poly.pdbx_seq_one_letter_code
_entity_poly.pdbx_strand_id
1 'polypeptide(L)'
;MQPPPPVIEWPDPESLVRAEVTATTSPEHLDADHLTSLKTAVDNVLNTELAEETFAQIVDGLPTYSSFLELHVFSKRLGHPVFQHHAICEGAIEQTRQFRSAFNISSLRFEPSVLQTYQDSAPGSRAFALSLVELVAVACHQIAVFLYQLGGSIHGKEYDSWLAQEKILFDQGHEKYKDDGLQPLVLFYYD
;
A
#
# COMPACT_ATOMS: atom_id res chain seq x y z
N MET A 1 -19.95 23.08 -16.77
CA MET A 1 -18.56 22.69 -17.15
C MET A 1 -17.95 22.07 -15.92
N GLN A 2 -17.63 20.78 -15.97
CA GLN A 2 -17.00 20.06 -14.87
C GLN A 2 -15.49 20.40 -14.89
N PRO A 3 -14.85 20.69 -13.74
CA PRO A 3 -13.42 20.95 -13.72
C PRO A 3 -12.65 19.70 -14.21
N PRO A 4 -11.51 19.87 -14.89
CA PRO A 4 -10.66 18.74 -15.27
C PRO A 4 -10.26 17.95 -14.01
N PRO A 5 -10.17 16.60 -14.11
CA PRO A 5 -9.69 15.79 -13.00
C PRO A 5 -8.29 16.27 -12.58
N PRO A 6 -7.98 16.26 -11.28
CA PRO A 6 -6.66 16.63 -10.80
C PRO A 6 -5.60 15.73 -11.45
N VAL A 7 -4.53 16.35 -11.97
CA VAL A 7 -3.37 15.63 -12.48
C VAL A 7 -2.66 15.04 -11.26
N ILE A 8 -2.69 13.71 -11.13
CA ILE A 8 -1.90 13.01 -10.12
C ILE A 8 -0.45 13.06 -10.60
N GLU A 9 0.32 14.02 -10.07
CA GLU A 9 1.76 14.07 -10.26
C GLU A 9 2.43 13.03 -9.36
N TRP A 10 3.25 12.18 -9.97
CA TRP A 10 4.02 11.18 -9.25
C TRP A 10 5.08 11.89 -8.39
N PRO A 11 5.23 11.58 -7.08
CA PRO A 11 6.44 11.88 -6.34
C PRO A 11 7.70 11.54 -7.12
N ASP A 12 8.69 12.44 -7.01
CA ASP A 12 10.04 12.25 -7.54
C ASP A 12 10.56 10.87 -7.09
N PRO A 13 11.08 10.01 -8.00
CA PRO A 13 11.63 8.70 -7.64
C PRO A 13 12.69 8.75 -6.53
N GLU A 14 13.33 9.88 -6.29
CA GLU A 14 14.27 10.05 -5.17
C GLU A 14 13.58 10.13 -3.78
N SER A 15 12.29 10.48 -3.73
CA SER A 15 11.53 10.60 -2.47
C SER A 15 11.11 9.25 -1.87
N LEU A 16 11.27 8.15 -2.62
CA LEU A 16 10.88 6.79 -2.23
C LEU A 16 11.97 6.02 -1.47
N VAL A 17 13.18 6.58 -1.29
CA VAL A 17 14.33 5.81 -0.78
C VAL A 17 14.73 6.26 0.62
N ARG A 18 14.43 5.44 1.63
CA ARG A 18 15.20 5.45 2.88
C ARG A 18 15.44 4.06 3.46
N ALA A 19 16.20 3.24 2.73
CA ALA A 19 17.14 2.24 3.25
C ALA A 19 18.00 1.77 2.06
N GLU A 20 19.33 1.80 2.20
CA GLU A 20 20.40 1.40 1.26
C GLU A 20 20.19 1.76 -0.24
N VAL A 21 21.09 2.57 -0.80
CA VAL A 21 21.07 2.94 -2.22
C VAL A 21 21.49 1.74 -3.09
N THR A 22 20.63 0.73 -3.19
CA THR A 22 20.65 -0.25 -4.26
C THR A 22 20.08 0.44 -5.49
N ALA A 23 20.90 0.57 -6.53
CA ALA A 23 20.46 1.13 -7.80
C ALA A 23 19.26 0.31 -8.31
N THR A 24 18.09 0.93 -8.45
CA THR A 24 16.89 0.27 -8.98
C THR A 24 16.77 0.45 -10.49
N THR A 25 16.15 -0.50 -11.19
CA THR A 25 15.93 -0.44 -12.65
C THR A 25 14.46 -0.59 -13.03
N SER A 26 14.13 -0.05 -14.21
CA SER A 26 12.78 -0.10 -14.80
C SER A 26 12.53 -1.45 -15.46
N PRO A 27 11.32 -2.03 -15.35
CA PRO A 27 10.98 -3.29 -16.02
C PRO A 27 10.95 -3.18 -17.55
N GLU A 28 11.00 -1.98 -18.11
CA GLU A 28 11.02 -1.77 -19.57
C GLU A 28 12.25 -2.34 -20.28
N HIS A 29 13.29 -2.69 -19.51
CA HIS A 29 14.50 -3.35 -20.01
C HIS A 29 14.35 -4.87 -20.16
N LEU A 30 13.25 -5.45 -19.68
CA LEU A 30 12.92 -6.84 -19.93
C LEU A 30 12.66 -7.08 -21.42
N ASP A 31 12.84 -8.32 -21.87
CA ASP A 31 12.34 -8.70 -23.18
C ASP A 31 10.80 -8.61 -23.26
N ALA A 32 10.29 -8.65 -24.49
CA ALA A 32 8.87 -8.42 -24.76
C ALA A 32 7.95 -9.44 -24.08
N ASP A 33 8.35 -10.71 -23.98
CA ASP A 33 7.54 -11.78 -23.42
C ASP A 33 7.48 -11.69 -21.89
N HIS A 34 8.62 -11.42 -21.25
CA HIS A 34 8.74 -11.20 -19.81
C HIS A 34 8.01 -9.95 -19.38
N LEU A 35 8.18 -8.84 -20.10
CA LEU A 35 7.51 -7.58 -19.81
C LEU A 35 5.99 -7.71 -19.95
N THR A 36 5.53 -8.37 -21.02
CA THR A 36 4.10 -8.59 -21.25
C THR A 36 3.50 -9.47 -20.15
N SER A 37 4.19 -10.55 -19.76
CA SER A 37 3.75 -11.43 -18.68
C SER A 37 3.67 -10.70 -17.33
N LEU A 38 4.67 -9.88 -17.00
CA LEU A 38 4.66 -9.07 -15.79
C LEU A 38 3.53 -8.04 -15.80
N LYS A 39 3.38 -7.31 -16.91
CA LYS A 39 2.31 -6.32 -17.07
C LYS A 39 0.94 -6.96 -16.90
N THR A 40 0.68 -8.07 -17.60
CA THR A 40 -0.59 -8.79 -17.48
C THR A 40 -0.84 -9.29 -16.06
N ALA A 41 0.18 -9.79 -15.36
CA ALA A 41 0.02 -10.25 -13.98
C ALA A 41 -0.34 -9.10 -13.03
N VAL A 42 0.35 -7.95 -13.13
CA VAL A 42 0.04 -6.77 -12.31
C VAL A 42 -1.35 -6.21 -12.66
N ASP A 43 -1.67 -6.07 -13.94
CA ASP A 43 -2.99 -5.61 -14.39
C ASP A 43 -4.10 -6.54 -13.88
N ASN A 44 -3.90 -7.87 -13.89
CA ASN A 44 -4.87 -8.82 -13.36
C ASN A 44 -5.10 -8.63 -11.86
N VAL A 45 -4.04 -8.39 -11.07
CA VAL A 45 -4.17 -8.09 -9.64
C VAL A 45 -4.95 -6.79 -9.43
N LEU A 46 -4.55 -5.71 -10.12
CA LEU A 46 -5.19 -4.39 -9.99
C LEU A 46 -6.66 -4.34 -10.43
N ASN A 47 -7.08 -5.28 -11.28
CA ASN A 47 -8.47 -5.41 -11.72
C ASN A 47 -9.34 -6.26 -10.78
N THR A 48 -8.79 -6.78 -9.68
CA THR A 48 -9.61 -7.45 -8.66
C THR A 48 -10.31 -6.45 -7.74
N GLU A 49 -11.51 -6.81 -7.27
CA GLU A 49 -12.24 -6.04 -6.25
C GLU A 49 -11.42 -5.94 -4.95
N LEU A 50 -10.77 -7.03 -4.55
CA LEU A 50 -9.91 -7.06 -3.36
C LEU A 50 -8.77 -6.05 -3.44
N ALA A 51 -8.10 -5.91 -4.60
CA ALA A 51 -7.05 -4.91 -4.76
C ALA A 51 -7.62 -3.48 -4.72
N GLU A 52 -8.76 -3.22 -5.37
CA GLU A 52 -9.43 -1.91 -5.33
C GLU A 52 -9.78 -1.53 -3.88
N GLU A 53 -10.40 -2.43 -3.11
CA GLU A 53 -10.75 -2.19 -1.71
C GLU A 53 -9.52 -2.00 -0.82
N THR A 54 -8.48 -2.82 -1.01
CA THR A 54 -7.27 -2.76 -0.18
C THR A 54 -6.50 -1.46 -0.42
N PHE A 55 -6.30 -1.07 -1.68
CA PHE A 55 -5.64 0.20 -2.01
C PHE A 55 -6.49 1.41 -1.63
N ALA A 56 -7.81 1.31 -1.75
CA ALA A 56 -8.70 2.39 -1.33
C ALA A 56 -8.65 2.62 0.18
N GLN A 57 -8.49 1.58 1.02
CA GLN A 57 -8.25 1.77 2.46
C GLN A 57 -6.95 2.54 2.77
N ILE A 58 -5.90 2.35 1.97
CA ILE A 58 -4.65 3.11 2.10
C ILE A 58 -4.89 4.59 1.75
N VAL A 59 -5.60 4.86 0.65
CA VAL A 59 -5.96 6.22 0.23
C VAL A 59 -6.90 6.87 1.25
N ASP A 60 -7.82 6.11 1.83
CA ASP A 60 -8.73 6.58 2.88
C ASP A 60 -7.95 7.00 4.13
N GLY A 61 -6.82 6.33 4.37
CA GLY A 61 -5.96 6.55 5.53
C GLY A 61 -6.43 5.82 6.77
N LEU A 62 -7.42 4.92 6.63
CA LEU A 62 -7.90 4.05 7.68
C LEU A 62 -8.38 2.71 7.08
N PRO A 63 -8.00 1.55 7.65
CA PRO A 63 -8.58 0.28 7.25
C PRO A 63 -10.05 0.20 7.69
N THR A 64 -10.82 -0.63 7.02
CA THR A 64 -12.16 -0.99 7.48
C THR A 64 -12.06 -1.82 8.76
N TYR A 65 -13.11 -1.76 9.59
CA TYR A 65 -13.24 -2.57 10.79
C TYR A 65 -13.01 -4.07 10.53
N SER A 66 -13.57 -4.59 9.43
CA SER A 66 -13.38 -5.99 9.03
C SER A 66 -11.93 -6.30 8.71
N SER A 67 -11.30 -5.51 7.82
CA SER A 67 -9.91 -5.74 7.41
C SER A 67 -8.93 -5.60 8.57
N PHE A 68 -9.19 -4.66 9.50
CA PHE A 68 -8.37 -4.49 10.68
C PHE A 68 -8.41 -5.70 11.59
N LEU A 69 -9.59 -6.27 11.85
CA LEU A 69 -9.75 -7.40 12.75
C LEU A 69 -9.14 -8.71 12.22
N GLU A 70 -8.95 -8.86 10.92
CA GLU A 70 -8.28 -10.04 10.35
C GLU A 70 -6.87 -10.24 10.94
N LEU A 71 -6.16 -9.14 11.20
CA LEU A 71 -4.80 -9.15 11.74
C LEU A 71 -4.71 -8.71 13.20
N HIS A 72 -5.79 -8.15 13.75
CA HIS A 72 -5.81 -7.50 15.06
C HIS A 72 -6.92 -8.05 15.98
N VAL A 73 -7.11 -9.37 16.00
CA VAL A 73 -8.17 -10.07 16.77
C VAL A 73 -8.18 -9.70 18.26
N PHE A 74 -7.02 -9.38 18.83
CA PHE A 74 -6.86 -9.05 20.25
C PHE A 74 -6.76 -7.53 20.54
N SER A 75 -6.91 -6.67 19.54
CA SER A 75 -6.82 -5.22 19.74
C SER A 75 -7.99 -4.70 20.57
N LYS A 76 -7.69 -3.84 21.54
CA LYS A 76 -8.69 -3.26 22.43
C LYS A 76 -9.68 -2.39 21.66
N ARG A 77 -10.98 -2.60 21.92
CA ARG A 77 -12.10 -1.82 21.34
C ARG A 77 -12.18 -0.36 21.80
N LEU A 78 -11.41 0.02 22.82
CA LEU A 78 -11.62 1.28 23.53
C LEU A 78 -11.07 2.46 22.74
N GLY A 79 -11.95 3.07 21.92
CA GLY A 79 -11.75 4.39 21.34
C GLY A 79 -10.94 4.44 20.03
N HIS A 80 -10.44 3.31 19.52
CA HIS A 80 -9.67 3.30 18.27
C HIS A 80 -10.56 3.69 17.07
N PRO A 81 -10.15 4.66 16.22
CA PRO A 81 -10.94 5.18 15.10
C PRO A 81 -11.54 4.11 14.18
N VAL A 82 -10.76 3.07 13.87
CA VAL A 82 -11.18 1.96 13.01
C VAL A 82 -12.45 1.24 13.46
N PHE A 83 -12.79 1.22 14.76
CA PHE A 83 -14.04 0.60 15.23
C PHE A 83 -15.30 1.31 14.74
N GLN A 84 -15.18 2.53 14.20
CA GLN A 84 -16.29 3.27 13.59
C GLN A 84 -16.23 3.23 12.06
N HIS A 85 -15.09 2.87 11.47
CA HIS A 85 -14.86 2.87 10.04
C HIS A 85 -15.30 1.54 9.39
N HIS A 86 -16.58 1.44 9.02
CA HIS A 86 -17.16 0.19 8.48
C HIS A 86 -17.16 0.10 6.95
N ALA A 87 -16.98 1.23 6.27
CA ALA A 87 -17.01 1.32 4.82
C ALA A 87 -15.99 2.36 4.39
N ILE A 88 -15.36 2.10 3.25
CA ILE A 88 -14.40 3.01 2.62
C ILE A 88 -15.16 4.26 2.16
N CYS A 89 -14.62 5.43 2.42
CA CYS A 89 -15.18 6.69 1.95
C CYS A 89 -15.21 6.73 0.42
N GLU A 90 -16.33 7.23 -0.15
CA GLU A 90 -16.55 7.31 -1.61
C GLU A 90 -15.31 7.90 -2.31
N GLY A 91 -14.86 9.09 -1.88
CA GLY A 91 -13.70 9.76 -2.48
C GLY A 91 -12.38 8.97 -2.47
N ALA A 92 -12.18 7.99 -1.60
CA ALA A 92 -11.00 7.13 -1.62
C ALA A 92 -11.11 6.04 -2.71
N ILE A 93 -12.31 5.52 -2.97
CA ILE A 93 -12.59 4.58 -4.06
C ILE A 93 -12.39 5.29 -5.41
N GLU A 94 -12.92 6.49 -5.61
CA GLU A 94 -12.71 7.22 -6.88
C GLU A 94 -11.24 7.52 -7.14
N GLN A 95 -10.49 7.93 -6.12
CA GLN A 95 -9.05 8.18 -6.25
C GLN A 95 -8.28 6.90 -6.63
N THR A 96 -8.63 5.78 -6.02
CA THR A 96 -8.02 4.47 -6.33
C THR A 96 -8.32 4.04 -7.78
N ARG A 97 -9.55 4.26 -8.25
CA ARG A 97 -9.92 4.00 -9.65
C ARG A 97 -9.20 4.91 -10.63
N GLN A 98 -9.04 6.19 -10.29
CA GLN A 98 -8.27 7.15 -11.07
C GLN A 98 -6.80 6.71 -11.17
N PHE A 99 -6.18 6.36 -10.03
CA PHE A 99 -4.84 5.79 -10.00
C PHE A 99 -4.72 4.56 -10.91
N ARG A 100 -5.61 3.57 -10.76
CA ARG A 100 -5.60 2.35 -11.60
C ARG A 100 -5.68 2.68 -13.08
N SER A 101 -6.54 3.63 -13.46
CA SER A 101 -6.70 4.03 -14.87
C SER A 101 -5.47 4.72 -15.48
N ALA A 102 -4.65 5.35 -14.63
CA ALA A 102 -3.44 6.06 -15.02
C ALA A 102 -2.15 5.25 -14.78
N PHE A 103 -2.25 4.08 -14.14
CA PHE A 103 -1.10 3.26 -13.77
C PHE A 103 -0.31 2.82 -15.00
N ASN A 104 1.02 2.92 -14.90
CA ASN A 104 1.94 2.50 -15.94
C ASN A 104 3.04 1.63 -15.32
N ILE A 105 3.19 0.40 -15.79
CA ILE A 105 4.20 -0.55 -15.30
C ILE A 105 5.63 0.03 -15.33
N SER A 106 5.95 0.93 -16.28
CA SER A 106 7.26 1.59 -16.37
C SER A 106 7.56 2.57 -15.23
N SER A 107 6.57 2.95 -14.41
CA SER A 107 6.81 3.77 -13.22
C SER A 107 7.41 2.97 -12.06
N LEU A 108 7.29 1.63 -12.09
CA LEU A 108 7.85 0.76 -11.06
C LEU A 108 9.38 0.68 -11.14
N ARG A 109 10.00 0.41 -10.00
CA ARG A 109 11.45 0.32 -9.84
C ARG A 109 11.82 -0.94 -9.07
N PHE A 110 12.57 -1.83 -9.68
CA PHE A 110 12.94 -3.10 -9.08
C PHE A 110 14.43 -3.17 -8.82
N GLU A 111 14.83 -4.02 -7.88
CA GLU A 111 16.23 -4.37 -7.71
C GLU A 111 16.72 -5.13 -8.97
N PRO A 112 17.88 -4.78 -9.54
CA PRO A 112 18.36 -5.35 -10.80
C PRO A 112 18.52 -6.86 -10.78
N SER A 113 18.99 -7.45 -9.67
CA SER A 113 19.17 -8.90 -9.56
C SER A 113 17.84 -9.66 -9.57
N VAL A 114 16.77 -9.10 -9.00
CA VAL A 114 15.41 -9.69 -9.07
C VAL A 114 14.90 -9.66 -10.52
N LEU A 115 15.03 -8.52 -11.22
CA LEU A 115 14.63 -8.44 -12.64
C LEU A 115 15.46 -9.36 -13.53
N GLN A 116 16.77 -9.45 -13.30
CA GLN A 116 17.64 -10.34 -14.05
C GLN A 116 17.27 -11.82 -13.81
N THR A 117 16.99 -12.20 -12.56
CA THR A 117 16.55 -13.56 -12.23
C THR A 117 15.26 -13.94 -12.95
N TYR A 118 14.31 -13.01 -13.03
CA TYR A 118 13.09 -13.20 -13.80
C TYR A 118 13.38 -13.33 -15.30
N GLN A 119 14.18 -12.42 -15.86
CA GLN A 119 14.58 -12.38 -17.27
C GLN A 119 15.31 -13.65 -17.74
N ASP A 120 16.11 -14.26 -16.86
CA ASP A 120 16.87 -15.49 -17.15
C ASP A 120 16.02 -16.76 -16.99
N SER A 121 14.83 -16.64 -16.42
CA SER A 121 13.95 -17.78 -16.15
C SER A 121 13.13 -18.15 -17.40
N ALA A 122 13.15 -19.42 -17.79
CA ALA A 122 12.37 -19.86 -18.95
C ALA A 122 10.85 -19.71 -18.72
N PRO A 123 10.09 -19.08 -19.64
CA PRO A 123 8.64 -18.98 -19.55
C PRO A 123 7.96 -20.34 -19.33
N GLY A 124 6.99 -20.38 -18.42
CA GLY A 124 6.28 -21.61 -18.03
C GLY A 124 7.05 -22.52 -17.05
N SER A 125 8.29 -22.19 -16.70
CA SER A 125 9.02 -22.89 -15.64
C SER A 125 8.56 -22.48 -14.24
N ARG A 126 8.86 -23.31 -13.24
CA ARG A 126 8.62 -22.96 -11.83
C ARG A 126 9.43 -21.74 -11.39
N ALA A 127 10.67 -21.59 -11.88
CA ALA A 127 11.52 -20.45 -11.56
C ALA A 127 10.88 -19.14 -12.04
N PHE A 128 10.42 -19.13 -13.30
CA PHE A 128 9.69 -18.00 -13.88
C PHE A 128 8.45 -17.64 -13.06
N ALA A 129 7.65 -18.63 -12.67
CA ALA A 129 6.44 -18.38 -11.88
C ALA A 129 6.76 -17.76 -10.50
N LEU A 130 7.81 -18.23 -9.83
CA LEU A 130 8.22 -17.70 -8.52
C LEU A 130 8.74 -16.26 -8.64
N SER A 131 9.63 -16.00 -9.60
CA SER A 131 10.15 -14.64 -9.83
C SER A 131 9.06 -13.67 -10.29
N LEU A 132 8.06 -14.14 -11.06
CA LEU A 132 6.90 -13.33 -11.41
C LEU A 132 6.07 -12.96 -10.17
N VAL A 133 5.82 -13.91 -9.27
CA VAL A 133 5.08 -13.64 -8.01
C VAL A 133 5.85 -12.65 -7.14
N GLU A 134 7.17 -12.78 -7.05
CA GLU A 134 8.03 -11.85 -6.32
C GLU A 134 7.92 -10.42 -6.89
N LEU A 135 8.06 -10.26 -8.22
CA LEU A 135 7.91 -8.96 -8.86
C LEU A 135 6.50 -8.37 -8.67
N VAL A 136 5.45 -9.20 -8.72
CA VAL A 136 4.07 -8.74 -8.46
C VAL A 136 3.90 -8.29 -7.01
N ALA A 137 4.47 -9.00 -6.04
CA ALA A 137 4.43 -8.60 -4.63
C ALA A 137 5.15 -7.26 -4.40
N VAL A 138 6.34 -7.10 -5.00
CA VAL A 138 7.11 -5.85 -4.96
C VAL A 138 6.34 -4.71 -5.63
N ALA A 139 5.66 -4.97 -6.76
CA ALA A 139 4.81 -3.99 -7.41
C ALA A 139 3.65 -3.54 -6.50
N CYS A 140 2.95 -4.49 -5.86
CA CYS A 140 1.86 -4.17 -4.93
C CYS A 140 2.34 -3.31 -3.76
N HIS A 141 3.51 -3.62 -3.20
CA HIS A 141 4.11 -2.83 -2.14
C HIS A 141 4.45 -1.40 -2.61
N GLN A 142 5.09 -1.23 -3.76
CA GLN A 142 5.41 0.08 -4.31
C GLN A 142 4.17 0.93 -4.57
N ILE A 143 3.11 0.31 -5.10
CA ILE A 143 1.82 0.96 -5.31
C ILE A 143 1.22 1.40 -3.96
N ALA A 144 1.23 0.54 -2.95
CA ALA A 144 0.75 0.87 -1.61
C ALA A 144 1.51 2.08 -1.01
N VAL A 145 2.84 2.06 -1.08
CA VAL A 145 3.69 3.15 -0.61
C VAL A 145 3.39 4.45 -1.36
N PHE A 146 3.29 4.37 -2.69
CA PHE A 146 2.95 5.52 -3.52
C PHE A 146 1.61 6.14 -3.13
N LEU A 147 0.56 5.32 -2.99
CA LEU A 147 -0.78 5.78 -2.62
C LEU A 147 -0.80 6.39 -1.22
N TYR A 148 -0.05 5.82 -0.28
CA TYR A 148 0.11 6.39 1.06
C TYR A 148 0.80 7.76 1.01
N GLN A 149 1.81 7.92 0.16
CA GLN A 149 2.60 9.14 0.04
C GLN A 149 1.94 10.27 -0.76
N LEU A 150 0.95 9.98 -1.62
CA LEU A 150 0.13 11.02 -2.29
C LEU A 150 -0.45 12.02 -1.28
N GLY A 151 -0.65 11.58 -0.03
CA GLY A 151 -1.22 12.39 1.02
C GLY A 151 -2.69 12.73 0.75
N GLY A 152 -3.28 13.57 1.60
CA GLY A 152 -4.68 13.96 1.44
C GLY A 152 -5.69 12.87 1.81
N SER A 153 -5.28 11.86 2.56
CA SER A 153 -6.18 10.84 3.06
C SER A 153 -7.25 11.43 3.97
N ILE A 154 -8.48 10.95 3.81
CA ILE A 154 -9.68 11.50 4.46
C ILE A 154 -9.55 11.37 5.99
N HIS A 155 -9.02 10.24 6.43
CA HIS A 155 -8.80 9.92 7.84
C HIS A 155 -7.34 10.09 8.29
N GLY A 156 -6.45 10.66 7.47
CA GLY A 156 -5.00 10.66 7.75
C GLY A 156 -4.60 11.26 9.10
N LYS A 157 -5.36 12.24 9.60
CA LYS A 157 -5.08 12.88 10.90
C LYS A 157 -5.83 12.23 12.06
N GLU A 158 -6.84 11.41 11.79
CA GLU A 158 -7.71 10.85 12.82
C GLU A 158 -6.95 9.84 13.67
N TYR A 159 -6.25 8.91 13.01
CA TYR A 159 -5.38 7.95 13.69
C TYR A 159 -4.25 8.64 14.46
N ASP A 160 -3.54 9.60 13.84
CA ASP A 160 -2.45 10.32 14.47
C ASP A 160 -2.90 11.10 15.72
N SER A 161 -4.07 11.74 15.64
CA SER A 161 -4.65 12.50 16.76
C SER A 161 -5.04 11.56 17.90
N TRP A 162 -5.68 10.44 17.58
CA TRP A 162 -6.01 9.41 18.56
C TRP A 162 -4.75 8.86 19.22
N LEU A 163 -3.74 8.45 18.44
CA LEU A 163 -2.49 7.90 18.95
C LEU A 163 -1.75 8.89 19.87
N ALA A 164 -1.74 10.17 19.52
CA ALA A 164 -1.15 11.21 20.36
C ALA A 164 -1.88 11.32 21.72
N GLN A 165 -3.21 11.25 21.73
CA GLN A 165 -4.01 11.27 22.95
C GLN A 165 -3.79 10.01 23.80
N GLU A 166 -3.72 8.84 23.18
CA GLU A 166 -3.44 7.58 23.87
C GLU A 166 -2.06 7.59 24.55
N LYS A 167 -1.03 8.11 23.87
CA LYS A 167 0.31 8.30 24.46
C LYS A 167 0.28 9.19 25.70
N ILE A 168 -0.43 10.33 25.65
CA ILE A 168 -0.58 11.22 26.81
C ILE A 168 -1.24 10.49 27.99
N LEU A 169 -2.32 9.75 27.73
CA LEU A 169 -3.02 8.99 28.77
C LEU A 169 -2.15 7.87 29.35
N PHE A 170 -1.31 7.25 28.52
CA PHE A 170 -0.36 6.23 28.95
C PHE A 170 0.72 6.83 29.86
N ASP A 171 1.33 7.94 29.45
CA ASP A 171 2.36 8.64 30.23
C ASP A 171 1.83 9.16 31.58
N GLN A 172 0.53 9.46 31.65
CA GLN A 172 -0.16 9.86 32.88
C GLN A 172 -0.56 8.68 33.79
N GLY A 173 -0.30 7.44 33.39
CA GLY A 173 -0.66 6.25 34.15
C GLY A 173 -2.17 6.03 34.25
N HIS A 174 -2.92 6.41 33.20
CA HIS A 174 -4.37 6.27 33.17
C HIS A 174 -4.79 4.81 33.39
N GLU A 175 -5.89 4.61 34.13
CA GLU A 175 -6.34 3.29 34.59
C GLU A 175 -6.46 2.24 33.48
N LYS A 176 -6.86 2.67 32.28
CA LYS A 176 -7.01 1.82 31.09
C LYS A 176 -5.74 1.08 30.64
N TYR A 177 -4.54 1.49 31.09
CA TYR A 177 -3.27 0.88 30.71
C TYR A 177 -2.54 0.17 31.86
N LYS A 178 -3.14 0.10 33.05
CA LYS A 178 -2.49 -0.48 34.23
C LYS A 178 -2.07 -1.94 34.03
N ASP A 179 -2.82 -2.70 33.23
CA ASP A 179 -2.63 -4.15 33.10
C ASP A 179 -1.93 -4.58 31.80
N ASP A 180 -2.12 -3.86 30.69
CA ASP A 180 -1.73 -4.34 29.35
C ASP A 180 -0.79 -3.38 28.58
N GLY A 181 -0.39 -2.25 29.18
CA GLY A 181 0.45 -1.24 28.53
C GLY A 181 -0.21 -0.51 27.34
N LEU A 182 0.52 0.44 26.74
CA LEU A 182 0.13 1.05 25.46
C LEU A 182 0.45 0.04 24.36
N GLN A 183 -0.56 -0.69 23.89
CA GLN A 183 -0.40 -1.44 22.65
C GLN A 183 -0.18 -0.42 21.53
N PRO A 184 0.94 -0.51 20.79
CA PRO A 184 0.92 -0.02 19.42
C PRO A 184 0.01 -0.98 18.63
N LEU A 185 -0.30 -0.71 17.39
CA LEU A 185 0.34 -1.44 16.30
C LEU A 185 -0.14 -0.70 15.06
N VAL A 186 0.82 -0.05 14.42
CA VAL A 186 0.78 0.56 13.10
C VAL A 186 -0.47 0.21 12.28
N LEU A 187 -1.19 1.26 11.85
CA LEU A 187 -2.41 1.19 11.05
C LEU A 187 -2.24 0.35 9.77
N PHE A 188 -1.05 0.46 9.18
CA PHE A 188 -0.52 -0.37 8.12
C PHE A 188 0.90 -0.77 8.51
N TYR A 189 1.28 -2.04 8.39
CA TYR A 189 2.66 -2.46 8.64
C TYR A 189 3.57 -1.83 7.57
N TYR A 190 4.49 -0.97 7.98
CA TYR A 190 5.58 -0.46 7.14
C TYR A 190 6.84 -1.19 7.59
N ASP A 191 7.46 -1.95 6.69
CA ASP A 191 8.84 -2.42 6.87
C ASP A 191 9.81 -1.30 6.48
#